data_AF-A0A917HWX4-F1
#
_entry.id   AF-A0A917HWX4-F1
#
_cell.length_a   1.000
_cell.length_b   1.000
_cell.length_c   1.000
_cell.angle_alpha   90.00
_cell.angle_beta   90.00
_cell.angle_gamma   90.00
#
_symmetry.space_group_name_H-M   'P 1'
#
loop_
_entity.id
_entity.type
_entity.pdbx_description
1 polymer ?
#
loop_
_entity_poly.entity_id
_entity_poly.type
_entity_poly.pdbx_seq_one_letter_code
_entity_poly.pdbx_strand_id
1 'polypeptide(L)'
;MNKIKRFMGAMVVVASLTVAIPDRADAQCAMCTLTAENATENGNTQGKGLNKGILFLLAIPYLATAGVGLLWYKRYRGKKTVNVDDDPIVLN
;
A
#
# COMPACT_ATOMS: atom_id res chain seq x y z
N MET A 1 -31.45 -4.45 -12.51
CA MET A 1 -31.46 -5.20 -11.23
C MET A 1 -30.10 -5.80 -10.84
N ASN A 2 -29.36 -6.46 -11.72
CA ASN A 2 -28.09 -7.12 -11.36
C ASN A 2 -26.95 -6.15 -11.01
N LYS A 3 -26.88 -4.98 -11.66
CA LYS A 3 -25.90 -3.93 -11.30
C LYS A 3 -26.14 -3.36 -9.90
N ILE A 4 -27.40 -3.18 -9.51
CA ILE A 4 -27.80 -2.73 -8.17
C ILE A 4 -27.48 -3.80 -7.12
N LYS A 5 -27.77 -5.07 -7.38
CA LYS A 5 -27.41 -6.18 -6.46
C LYS A 5 -25.89 -6.31 -6.27
N ARG A 6 -25.10 -6.08 -7.33
CA ARG A 6 -23.63 -6.03 -7.28
C ARG A 6 -23.12 -4.82 -6.49
N PHE A 7 -23.73 -3.66 -6.68
CA PHE A 7 -23.44 -2.46 -5.90
C PHE A 7 -23.77 -2.66 -4.42
N MET A 8 -24.92 -3.24 -4.11
CA MET A 8 -25.36 -3.54 -2.75
C MET A 8 -24.41 -4.55 -2.09
N GLY A 9 -24.01 -5.59 -2.81
CA GLY A 9 -23.01 -6.56 -2.34
C GLY A 9 -21.65 -5.90 -2.08
N ALA A 10 -21.17 -5.05 -2.99
CA ALA A 10 -19.92 -4.31 -2.80
C ALA A 10 -20.00 -3.36 -1.59
N MET A 11 -21.13 -2.67 -1.40
CA MET A 11 -21.37 -1.79 -0.25
C MET A 11 -21.35 -2.57 1.07
N VAL A 12 -22.00 -3.74 1.12
CA VAL A 12 -22.01 -4.61 2.30
C VAL A 12 -20.60 -5.14 2.61
N VAL A 13 -19.85 -5.57 1.59
CA VAL A 13 -18.47 -6.02 1.76
C VAL A 13 -17.58 -4.89 2.28
N VAL A 14 -17.68 -3.69 1.71
CA VAL A 14 -16.91 -2.51 2.18
C VAL A 14 -17.28 -2.16 3.63
N ALA A 15 -18.57 -2.13 3.97
CA ALA A 15 -19.03 -1.85 5.33
C ALA A 15 -18.54 -2.90 6.34
N SER A 16 -18.57 -4.18 5.99
CA SER A 16 -18.05 -5.25 6.85
C SER A 16 -16.53 -5.15 7.05
N LEU A 17 -15.78 -4.69 6.04
CA LEU A 17 -14.34 -4.51 6.14
C LEU A 17 -13.95 -3.32 7.04
N THR A 18 -14.77 -2.27 7.06
CA THR A 18 -14.54 -1.11 7.94
C THR A 18 -14.80 -1.37 9.42
N VAL A 19 -15.66 -2.34 9.76
CA VAL A 19 -15.95 -2.73 11.15
C VAL A 19 -14.85 -3.61 11.75
N ALA A 20 -14.00 -4.21 10.91
CA ALA A 20 -12.92 -5.10 11.35
C ALA A 20 -11.62 -4.38 11.74
N ILE A 21 -11.60 -3.05 11.78
CA ILE A 21 -10.40 -2.27 12.16
C ILE A 21 -10.37 -2.15 13.68
N PRO A 22 -9.37 -2.72 14.38
CA PRO A 22 -9.29 -2.61 15.83
C PRO A 22 -8.89 -1.18 16.27
N ASP A 23 -9.54 -0.66 17.30
CA ASP A 23 -9.23 0.66 17.91
C ASP A 23 -7.84 0.71 18.58
N ARG A 24 -7.27 -0.47 18.86
CA ARG A 24 -5.95 -0.68 19.46
C ARG A 24 -5.21 -1.71 18.62
N ALA A 25 -4.03 -1.35 18.12
CA ALA A 25 -3.16 -2.30 17.45
C ALA A 25 -2.41 -3.14 18.50
N ASP A 26 -3.12 -4.07 19.16
CA ASP A 26 -2.49 -5.07 20.01
C ASP A 26 -1.75 -6.06 19.12
N ALA A 27 -0.47 -6.32 19.41
CA ALA A 27 0.33 -7.23 18.61
C ALA A 27 -0.27 -8.64 18.69
N GLN A 28 -0.70 -9.19 17.56
CA GLN A 28 -1.37 -10.50 17.49
C GLN A 28 -0.44 -11.70 17.76
N CYS A 29 0.83 -11.46 18.08
CA CYS A 29 1.79 -12.49 18.45
C CYS A 29 2.30 -12.22 19.87
N ALA A 30 2.05 -13.15 20.80
CA ALA A 30 2.49 -13.08 22.20
C ALA A 30 4.01 -12.83 22.35
N MET A 31 4.80 -13.21 21.34
CA MET A 31 6.24 -13.00 21.27
C MET A 31 6.64 -11.51 21.17
N CYS A 32 5.87 -10.71 20.42
CA CYS A 32 6.14 -9.27 20.26
C CYS A 32 5.80 -8.50 21.54
N THR A 33 4.71 -8.86 22.21
CA THR A 33 4.29 -8.26 23.49
C THR A 33 5.28 -8.57 24.60
N LEU A 34 5.68 -9.84 24.75
CA LEU A 34 6.66 -10.24 25.76
C LEU A 34 8.01 -9.55 25.58
N THR A 35 8.49 -9.40 24.33
CA THR A 35 9.76 -8.71 24.06
C THR A 35 9.68 -7.22 24.38
N ALA A 36 8.53 -6.58 24.09
CA ALA A 36 8.32 -5.17 24.39
C ALA A 36 8.19 -4.91 25.90
N GLU A 37 7.50 -5.78 26.62
CA GLU A 37 7.32 -5.70 28.08
C GLU A 37 8.64 -5.95 28.82
N ASN A 38 9.37 -7.01 28.50
CA ASN A 38 10.69 -7.29 29.09
C ASN A 38 11.72 -6.17 28.79
N ALA A 39 11.62 -5.49 27.65
CA ALA A 39 12.50 -4.35 27.31
C ALA A 39 12.15 -3.04 28.05
N THR A 40 11.04 -3.01 28.80
CA THR A 40 10.61 -1.85 29.61
C THR A 40 10.52 -2.13 31.11
N GLU A 41 10.74 -3.37 31.52
CA GLU A 41 10.84 -3.76 32.93
C GLU A 41 12.06 -3.11 33.61
N ASN A 42 12.01 -2.95 34.94
CA ASN A 42 13.06 -2.34 35.76
C ASN A 42 13.46 -0.89 35.39
N GLY A 43 12.57 -0.11 34.78
CA GLY A 43 12.83 1.29 34.42
C GLY A 43 13.64 1.45 33.12
N ASN A 44 13.85 0.36 32.39
CA ASN A 44 14.50 0.37 31.09
C ASN A 44 13.58 1.06 30.06
N THR A 45 14.14 1.91 29.19
CA THR A 45 13.39 2.63 28.14
C THR A 45 13.62 2.05 26.76
N GLN A 46 14.37 0.95 26.66
CA GLN A 46 14.77 0.33 25.39
C GLN A 46 13.58 -0.17 24.56
N GLY A 47 12.46 -0.53 25.19
CA GLY A 47 11.20 -0.84 24.47
C GLY A 47 10.39 0.38 24.03
N LYS A 48 10.69 1.60 24.50
CA LYS A 48 10.01 2.82 24.05
C LYS A 48 10.44 3.13 22.62
N GLY A 49 9.52 2.95 21.67
CA GLY A 49 9.75 3.23 20.26
C GLY A 49 9.79 2.00 19.36
N LEU A 50 9.66 0.78 19.90
CA LEU A 50 9.62 -0.45 19.10
C LEU A 50 8.51 -0.41 18.03
N ASN A 51 7.32 0.08 18.37
CA ASN A 51 6.21 0.24 17.40
C ASN A 51 6.57 1.22 16.27
N LYS A 52 7.31 2.30 16.59
CA LYS A 52 7.84 3.22 15.56
C LYS A 52 8.88 2.54 14.67
N GLY A 53 9.72 1.69 15.23
CA GLY A 53 10.69 0.87 14.47
C GLY A 53 10.00 -0.12 13.53
N ILE A 54 8.97 -0.83 13.99
CA ILE A 54 8.19 -1.78 13.17
C ILE A 54 7.53 -1.04 12.00
N LEU A 55 6.85 0.08 12.27
CA LEU A 55 6.21 0.89 11.23
C LEU A 55 7.24 1.45 10.23
N PHE A 56 8.42 1.85 10.70
CA PHE A 56 9.50 2.32 9.84
C PHE A 56 9.99 1.21 8.88
N LEU A 57 10.25 0.01 9.40
CA LEU A 57 10.69 -1.14 8.60
C LEU A 57 9.61 -1.60 7.62
N LEU A 58 8.33 -1.56 8.02
CA LEU A 58 7.20 -1.86 7.14
C LEU A 58 7.03 -0.82 6.02
N ALA A 59 7.31 0.45 6.27
CA ALA A 59 7.16 1.51 5.28
C ALA A 59 8.20 1.43 4.15
N ILE A 60 9.43 1.00 4.45
CA ILE A 60 10.55 0.93 3.49
C ILE A 60 10.19 0.18 2.18
N PRO A 61 9.68 -1.06 2.20
CA PRO A 61 9.39 -1.79 0.97
C PRO A 61 8.34 -1.07 0.10
N TYR A 62 7.30 -0.49 0.70
CA TYR A 62 6.28 0.25 -0.05
C TYR A 62 6.84 1.51 -0.70
N LEU A 63 7.65 2.28 0.04
CA LEU A 63 8.29 3.49 -0.49
C LEU A 63 9.28 3.16 -1.60
N ALA A 64 10.06 2.08 -1.45
CA ALA A 64 10.99 1.61 -2.47
C ALA A 64 10.24 1.19 -3.75
N THR A 65 9.18 0.39 -3.63
CA THR A 65 8.36 -0.03 -4.78
C THR A 65 7.69 1.17 -5.46
N ALA A 66 7.15 2.12 -4.70
CA ALA A 66 6.56 3.34 -5.25
C ALA A 66 7.60 4.19 -6.01
N GLY A 67 8.80 4.37 -5.44
CA GLY A 67 9.90 5.10 -6.08
C GLY A 67 10.33 4.46 -7.41
N VAL A 68 10.55 3.14 -7.41
CA VAL A 68 10.90 2.39 -8.62
C VAL A 68 9.78 2.47 -9.67
N GLY A 69 8.53 2.30 -9.25
CA GLY A 69 7.37 2.38 -10.14
C GLY A 69 7.22 3.75 -10.80
N LEU A 70 7.40 4.83 -10.04
CA LEU A 70 7.35 6.20 -10.57
C LEU A 70 8.49 6.48 -11.55
N LEU A 71 9.72 6.05 -11.24
CA LEU A 71 10.87 6.18 -12.14
C LEU A 71 10.63 5.41 -13.45
N TRP A 72 10.14 4.17 -13.37
CA TRP A 72 9.82 3.36 -14.54
C TRP A 72 8.73 4.01 -15.39
N TYR A 73 7.64 4.47 -14.77
CA TYR A 73 6.55 5.14 -15.47
C TYR A 73 7.04 6.39 -16.22
N LYS A 74 7.80 7.25 -15.56
CA LYS A 74 8.33 8.48 -16.16
C LYS A 74 9.30 8.18 -17.31
N ARG A 75 10.12 7.13 -17.19
CA ARG A 75 11.11 6.77 -18.20
C ARG A 75 10.49 6.13 -19.45
N TYR A 76 9.48 5.29 -19.28
CA TYR A 76 8.94 4.44 -20.36
C TYR A 76 7.66 4.99 -21.03
N ARG A 77 6.96 5.95 -20.43
CA ARG A 77 5.81 6.63 -21.05
C ARG A 77 6.14 7.98 -21.70
N GLY A 78 7.35 8.15 -22.22
CA GLY A 78 7.66 9.28 -23.09
C GLY A 78 6.69 9.32 -24.28
N LYS A 79 6.14 10.50 -24.60
CA LYS A 79 5.22 10.67 -25.72
C LYS A 79 5.94 10.30 -27.02
N LYS A 80 5.46 9.28 -27.73
CA LYS A 80 5.90 8.99 -29.09
C LYS A 80 5.27 10.03 -30.01
N THR A 81 6.05 10.96 -30.53
CA THR A 81 5.63 11.81 -31.64
C THR A 81 5.68 10.93 -32.90
N VAL A 82 4.51 10.52 -33.39
CA VAL A 82 4.40 9.85 -34.69
C VAL A 82 4.40 10.96 -35.73
N ASN A 83 5.52 11.14 -36.43
CA ASN A 83 5.55 11.93 -37.65
C ASN A 83 4.94 11.05 -38.73
N VAL A 84 3.78 11.43 -39.25
CA VAL A 84 3.18 10.82 -40.44
C VAL A 84 3.79 11.59 -41.60
N ASP A 85 4.71 10.96 -42.33
CA ASP A 85 5.16 11.48 -43.62
C ASP A 85 3.95 11.41 -44.58
N ASP A 86 3.45 12.56 -45.02
CA ASP A 86 2.30 12.71 -45.92
C ASP A 86 2.66 12.25 -47.34
N ASP A 87 2.81 10.95 -47.56
CA ASP A 87 2.94 10.41 -48.91
C ASP A 87 1.53 10.22 -49.52
N PRO A 88 1.19 10.85 -50.67
CA PRO A 88 -0.11 10.69 -51.29
C PRO A 88 -0.28 9.27 -51.84
N ILE A 89 -1.21 8.52 -51.24
CA ILE A 89 -1.56 7.17 -51.68
C ILE A 89 -2.35 7.28 -52.99
N VAL A 90 -1.69 7.01 -54.12
CA VAL A 90 -2.32 6.89 -55.44
C VAL A 90 -3.08 5.56 -55.51
N LEU A 91 -4.40 5.65 -55.43
CA LEU A 91 -5.31 4.57 -55.80
C LEU A 91 -5.50 4.60 -57.33
N ASN A 92 -5.00 3.57 -58.00
CA ASN A 92 -5.28 3.27 -59.41
C ASN A 92 -6.66 2.63 -59.57
#